data_AF-A0A2R5L5U3-F1
#
_entry.id   AF-A0A2R5L5U3-F1
#
_cell.length_a   1.000
_cell.length_b   1.000
_cell.length_c   1.000
_cell.angle_alpha   90.00
_cell.angle_beta   90.00
_cell.angle_gamma   90.00
#
_symmetry.space_group_name_H-M   'P 1'
#
loop_
_entity.id
_entity.type
_entity.pdbx_description
1 polymer ?
#
loop_
_entity_poly.entity_id
_entity_poly.type
_entity_poly.pdbx_seq_one_letter_code
_entity_poly.pdbx_strand_id
1 'polypeptide(L)'
;KDTLVYPKLIESRSDTGEHVLKLTDTLTLNLRPSNVLADKIEYAEDDLVEEMDTENLRKNLLVDPRQMSSVLLHDTEGGLKVEGILYNSYFIRPTRLAARSSDGQDAHLISRIPGTSTFLPDHGSGIPENYESVPDIESRTSECKQGEEPPEDITFEVYVISDKEHQKYFPKRRCLIMYTALLFNSVNYYLRSMTKPRVQLRITGVRRIRGKESNYLKTVDAALDGNVTLHTLKERSKTLNLGRKADLALLLTGRNIAPDEKRKNQDYLHGLAFANGLCTENFVAVSTDNPPGFYRGTAPAFRVLGFLLGSRPKGGKNPAKGKEDACSRTESNKVIFANYTTATYKFSKCNEKLVRETIKEKGCSCWAVSTRLTVGRNYTYYPGQKLTREKYCKRKFAHENRAVYVDPEYADKCKVACCLEKTAVEGPSCYIAPAVDGMSCKDNKMCLGGKCTLPPQGSRTPGKTEQPQ
;
A
#
# COMPACT_ATOMS: atom_id res chain seq x y z
N LYS A 1 -14.77 17.80 -1.11
CA LYS A 1 -15.47 18.15 -2.36
C LYS A 1 -14.83 17.35 -3.47
N ASP A 2 -15.63 16.75 -4.34
CA ASP A 2 -15.12 15.96 -5.46
C ASP A 2 -14.53 16.89 -6.53
N THR A 3 -13.47 16.45 -7.18
CA THR A 3 -12.75 17.21 -8.21
C THR A 3 -12.80 16.46 -9.53
N LEU A 4 -13.35 17.09 -10.57
CA LEU A 4 -13.34 16.58 -11.93
C LEU A 4 -11.96 16.80 -12.56
N VAL A 5 -11.39 15.74 -13.13
CA VAL A 5 -10.06 15.78 -13.75
C VAL A 5 -10.02 14.98 -15.05
N TYR A 6 -9.02 15.27 -15.88
CA TYR A 6 -8.79 14.60 -17.16
C TYR A 6 -7.34 14.09 -17.20
N PRO A 7 -7.10 12.84 -16.77
CA PRO A 7 -5.75 12.29 -16.69
C PRO A 7 -5.07 12.24 -18.06
N LYS A 8 -3.79 12.59 -18.07
CA LYS A 8 -2.95 12.55 -19.27
C LYS A 8 -1.61 11.92 -18.99
N LEU A 9 -1.23 10.95 -19.81
CA LEU A 9 0.09 10.36 -19.80
C LEU A 9 1.08 11.33 -20.46
N ILE A 10 1.99 11.90 -19.67
CA ILE A 10 3.06 12.79 -20.15
C ILE A 10 4.18 11.96 -20.78
N GLU A 11 4.48 10.82 -20.17
CA GLU A 11 5.51 9.91 -20.64
C GLU A 11 5.17 8.48 -20.26
N SER A 12 5.47 7.58 -21.18
CA SER A 12 5.32 6.14 -21.02
C SER A 12 6.61 5.49 -21.48
N ARG A 13 7.14 4.59 -20.66
CA ARG A 13 8.37 3.87 -20.97
C ARG A 13 8.11 2.38 -20.93
N SER A 14 7.92 1.80 -22.11
CA SER A 14 7.69 0.36 -22.26
C SER A 14 8.87 -0.48 -21.77
N ASP A 15 10.10 0.06 -21.77
CA ASP A 15 11.30 -0.64 -21.30
C ASP A 15 11.30 -0.82 -19.78
N THR A 16 10.91 0.20 -19.01
CA THR A 16 10.98 0.23 -17.53
C THR A 16 9.63 0.05 -16.82
N GLY A 17 8.52 0.21 -17.54
CA GLY A 17 7.18 0.24 -16.96
C GLY A 17 6.91 1.50 -16.12
N GLU A 18 7.72 2.55 -16.31
CA GLU A 18 7.60 3.82 -15.60
C GLU A 18 6.81 4.83 -16.42
N HIS A 19 6.02 5.63 -15.71
CA HIS A 19 5.07 6.55 -16.30
C HIS A 19 5.04 7.88 -15.57
N VAL A 20 4.80 8.98 -16.29
CA VAL A 20 4.51 10.29 -15.70
C VAL A 20 3.07 10.63 -16.01
N LEU A 21 2.22 10.67 -14.98
CA LEU A 21 0.78 10.87 -15.12
C LEU A 21 0.38 12.24 -14.58
N LYS A 22 -0.12 13.11 -15.45
CA LYS A 22 -0.74 14.39 -15.06
C LYS A 22 -2.20 14.15 -14.73
N LEU A 23 -2.65 14.60 -13.56
CA LEU A 23 -4.07 14.58 -13.18
C LEU A 23 -4.67 16.00 -13.23
N THR A 24 -3.91 17.00 -12.79
CA THR A 24 -4.26 18.43 -12.92
C THR A 24 -3.01 19.23 -13.28
N ASP A 25 -3.13 20.55 -13.45
CA ASP A 25 -1.95 21.40 -13.63
C ASP A 25 -1.02 21.40 -12.42
N THR A 26 -1.55 21.15 -11.23
CA THR A 26 -0.78 21.09 -9.99
C THR A 26 -0.42 19.66 -9.56
N LEU A 27 -1.14 18.64 -10.05
CA LEU A 27 -0.99 17.24 -9.63
C LEU A 27 -0.37 16.38 -10.73
N THR A 28 0.83 15.86 -10.48
CA THR A 28 1.53 14.94 -11.38
C THR A 28 2.16 13.80 -10.58
N LEU A 29 1.93 12.56 -10.99
CA LEU A 29 2.45 11.35 -10.36
C LEU A 29 3.63 10.79 -11.15
N ASN A 30 4.65 10.33 -10.42
CA ASN A 30 5.79 9.60 -10.97
C ASN A 30 5.63 8.12 -10.62
N LEU A 31 5.16 7.37 -11.59
CA LEU A 31 4.67 6.02 -11.42
C LEU A 31 5.74 5.01 -11.80
N ARG A 32 5.91 4.00 -10.95
CA ARG A 32 6.74 2.81 -11.20
C ARG A 32 5.97 1.52 -10.89
N PRO A 33 6.39 0.36 -11.41
CA PRO A 33 5.74 -0.91 -11.12
C PRO A 33 5.69 -1.22 -9.61
N SER A 34 4.57 -1.81 -9.17
CA SER A 34 4.42 -2.32 -7.81
C SER A 34 4.90 -3.77 -7.68
N ASN A 35 5.45 -4.11 -6.52
CA ASN A 35 5.87 -5.45 -6.11
C ASN A 35 4.96 -6.08 -5.03
N VAL A 36 3.76 -5.53 -4.82
CA VAL A 36 2.82 -5.99 -3.77
C VAL A 36 2.19 -7.33 -4.09
N LEU A 37 2.11 -7.71 -5.37
CA LEU A 37 1.67 -9.05 -5.78
C LEU A 37 2.92 -9.91 -6.01
N ALA A 38 2.91 -11.14 -5.50
CA ALA A 38 3.89 -12.16 -5.89
C ALA A 38 3.75 -12.51 -7.37
N ASP A 39 4.81 -13.06 -7.99
CA ASP A 39 4.79 -13.46 -9.41
C ASP A 39 3.61 -14.38 -9.71
N LYS A 40 3.33 -15.29 -8.78
CA LYS A 40 2.14 -16.12 -8.76
C LYS A 40 1.41 -15.98 -7.44
N ILE A 41 0.09 -15.97 -7.49
CA ILE A 41 -0.76 -15.98 -6.30
C ILE A 41 -1.76 -17.11 -6.38
N GLU A 42 -2.17 -17.64 -5.24
CA GLU A 42 -3.35 -18.51 -5.19
C GLU A 42 -4.62 -17.66 -5.23
N TYR A 43 -5.54 -17.97 -6.12
CA TYR A 43 -6.92 -17.50 -6.05
C TYR A 43 -7.83 -18.65 -5.66
N ALA A 44 -8.70 -18.41 -4.68
CA ALA A 44 -9.66 -19.42 -4.24
C ALA A 44 -11.09 -18.84 -4.12
N GLU A 45 -12.08 -19.62 -4.53
CA GLU A 45 -13.50 -19.27 -4.46
C GLU A 45 -14.32 -20.55 -4.33
N ASP A 46 -14.97 -20.75 -3.17
CA ASP A 46 -15.63 -22.02 -2.83
C ASP A 46 -14.65 -23.21 -2.94
N ASP A 47 -14.94 -24.19 -3.80
CA ASP A 47 -14.11 -25.37 -4.07
C ASP A 47 -13.04 -25.13 -5.15
N LEU A 48 -13.09 -23.98 -5.84
CA LEU A 48 -12.06 -23.59 -6.81
C LEU A 48 -10.82 -23.10 -6.05
N VAL A 49 -9.67 -23.69 -6.38
CA VAL A 49 -8.35 -23.20 -5.98
C VAL A 49 -7.45 -23.24 -7.22
N GLU A 50 -6.94 -22.09 -7.63
CA GLU A 50 -6.08 -21.93 -8.80
C GLU A 50 -4.82 -21.15 -8.45
N GLU A 51 -3.68 -21.54 -9.03
CA GLU A 51 -2.50 -20.68 -9.06
C GLU A 51 -2.60 -19.76 -10.28
N MET A 52 -2.42 -18.46 -10.07
CA MET A 52 -2.54 -17.43 -11.10
C MET A 52 -1.22 -16.67 -11.25
N ASP A 53 -0.72 -16.60 -12.48
CA ASP A 53 0.36 -15.68 -12.84
C ASP A 53 -0.15 -14.23 -12.82
N THR A 54 0.57 -13.35 -12.12
CA THR A 54 0.17 -11.96 -11.94
C THR A 54 0.85 -10.98 -12.89
N GLU A 55 1.66 -11.42 -13.85
CA GLU A 55 2.40 -10.55 -14.77
C GLU A 55 1.47 -9.52 -15.45
N ASN A 56 0.34 -9.96 -15.99
CA ASN A 56 -0.65 -9.08 -16.64
C ASN A 56 -1.40 -8.15 -15.68
N LEU A 57 -1.44 -8.48 -14.39
CA LEU A 57 -1.97 -7.62 -13.34
C LEU A 57 -0.94 -6.57 -12.92
N ARG A 58 0.30 -7.00 -12.66
CA ARG A 58 1.42 -6.17 -12.24
C ARG A 58 1.82 -5.12 -13.27
N LYS A 59 1.75 -5.44 -14.57
CA LYS A 59 2.02 -4.49 -15.67
C LYS A 59 1.25 -3.16 -15.56
N ASN A 60 0.04 -3.21 -15.03
CA ASN A 60 -0.83 -2.03 -14.91
C ASN A 60 -0.88 -1.45 -13.49
N LEU A 61 -0.27 -2.13 -12.51
CA LEU A 61 -0.30 -1.74 -11.10
C LEU A 61 0.92 -0.91 -10.77
N LEU A 62 0.69 0.40 -10.63
CA LEU A 62 1.74 1.39 -10.50
C LEU A 62 1.65 2.14 -9.18
N VAL A 63 2.79 2.61 -8.69
CA VAL A 63 2.93 3.32 -7.42
C VAL A 63 3.74 4.59 -7.61
N ASP A 64 3.34 5.68 -6.95
CA ASP A 64 4.20 6.82 -6.64
C ASP A 64 4.51 6.79 -5.13
N PRO A 65 5.67 6.22 -4.75
CA PRO A 65 6.12 6.15 -3.37
C PRO A 65 6.12 7.48 -2.62
N ARG A 66 6.47 8.58 -3.30
CA ARG A 66 6.67 9.88 -2.64
C ARG A 66 5.35 10.55 -2.34
N GLN A 67 4.38 10.33 -3.22
CA GLN A 67 3.03 10.85 -3.07
C GLN A 67 2.07 9.86 -2.40
N MET A 68 2.55 8.68 -1.97
CA MET A 68 1.73 7.63 -1.36
C MET A 68 0.50 7.29 -2.21
N SER A 69 0.71 7.24 -3.53
CA SER A 69 -0.33 6.98 -4.51
C SER A 69 -0.12 5.60 -5.12
N SER A 70 -1.20 4.88 -5.35
CA SER A 70 -1.21 3.57 -6.02
C SER A 70 -2.35 3.56 -7.02
N VAL A 71 -2.07 3.31 -8.29
CA VAL A 71 -3.05 3.41 -9.37
C VAL A 71 -2.95 2.23 -10.33
N LEU A 72 -4.09 1.91 -10.93
CA LEU A 72 -4.22 1.09 -12.11
C LEU A 72 -4.24 2.02 -13.31
N LEU A 73 -3.36 1.75 -14.26
CA LEU A 73 -3.33 2.45 -15.53
C LEU A 73 -3.84 1.51 -16.62
N HIS A 74 -4.92 1.90 -17.28
CA HIS A 74 -5.45 1.17 -18.44
C HIS A 74 -5.50 2.12 -19.63
N ASP A 75 -4.52 1.96 -20.51
CA ASP A 75 -4.54 2.60 -21.81
C ASP A 75 -5.48 1.80 -22.73
N THR A 76 -6.55 2.43 -23.21
CA THR A 76 -7.53 1.80 -24.08
C THR A 76 -7.67 2.62 -25.36
N GLU A 77 -8.08 2.01 -26.48
CA GLU A 77 -8.33 2.72 -27.74
C GLU A 77 -9.30 3.91 -27.58
N GLY A 78 -10.16 3.87 -26.55
CA GLY A 78 -11.09 4.94 -26.22
C GLY A 78 -10.55 6.02 -25.28
N GLY A 79 -9.35 5.89 -24.71
CA GLY A 79 -8.81 6.86 -23.75
C GLY A 79 -8.16 6.21 -22.52
N LEU A 80 -7.44 7.04 -21.76
CA LEU A 80 -6.71 6.63 -20.56
C LEU A 80 -7.65 6.49 -19.36
N LYS A 81 -7.70 5.31 -18.74
CA LYS A 81 -8.45 5.06 -17.50
C LYS A 81 -7.52 4.90 -16.32
N VAL A 82 -7.83 5.61 -15.25
CA VAL A 82 -7.05 5.63 -14.00
C VAL A 82 -7.96 5.31 -12.82
N GLU A 83 -7.62 4.28 -12.07
CA GLU A 83 -8.34 3.90 -10.84
C GLU A 83 -7.35 3.69 -9.70
N GLY A 84 -7.62 4.19 -8.51
CA GLY A 84 -6.82 3.86 -7.33
C GLY A 84 -6.77 4.94 -6.27
N ILE A 85 -5.74 4.90 -5.43
CA ILE A 85 -5.57 5.73 -4.25
C ILE A 85 -4.55 6.82 -4.54
N LEU A 86 -4.85 8.05 -4.11
CA LEU A 86 -3.99 9.23 -4.20
C LEU A 86 -3.74 9.78 -2.80
N TYR A 87 -2.47 10.05 -2.46
CA TYR A 87 -2.09 10.64 -1.15
C TYR A 87 -2.63 9.90 0.07
N ASN A 88 -2.90 8.59 -0.08
CA ASN A 88 -3.54 7.74 0.93
C ASN A 88 -4.88 8.25 1.53
N SER A 89 -5.45 9.32 0.97
CA SER A 89 -6.60 10.04 1.54
C SER A 89 -7.69 10.31 0.51
N TYR A 90 -7.37 10.13 -0.77
CA TYR A 90 -8.26 10.33 -1.90
C TYR A 90 -8.21 9.08 -2.78
N PHE A 91 -9.23 8.91 -3.60
CA PHE A 91 -9.23 7.92 -4.66
C PHE A 91 -9.67 8.56 -5.97
N ILE A 92 -9.16 8.03 -7.07
CA ILE A 92 -9.51 8.43 -8.43
C ILE A 92 -10.26 7.29 -9.10
N ARG A 93 -11.28 7.62 -9.89
CA ARG A 93 -12.01 6.67 -10.74
C ARG A 93 -12.56 7.35 -12.00
N PRO A 94 -12.75 6.61 -13.10
CA PRO A 94 -13.50 7.09 -14.25
C PRO A 94 -14.91 7.53 -13.87
N THR A 95 -15.43 8.55 -14.55
CA THR A 95 -16.81 9.02 -14.38
C THR A 95 -17.52 9.17 -15.72
N ARG A 96 -18.83 8.95 -15.72
CA ARG A 96 -19.72 9.27 -16.86
C ARG A 96 -20.52 10.56 -16.63
N LEU A 97 -20.32 11.22 -15.49
CA LEU A 97 -21.05 12.44 -15.12
C LEU A 97 -20.60 13.67 -15.92
N ALA A 98 -19.50 13.57 -16.66
CA ALA A 98 -19.01 14.61 -17.55
C ALA A 98 -18.63 14.01 -18.90
N ALA A 99 -18.75 14.82 -19.94
CA ALA A 99 -18.26 14.47 -21.27
C ALA A 99 -16.72 14.40 -21.29
N ARG A 100 -16.19 13.78 -22.34
CA ARG A 100 -14.75 13.81 -22.64
C ARG A 100 -14.27 15.25 -22.80
N SER A 101 -12.99 15.49 -22.55
CA SER A 101 -12.38 16.78 -22.88
C SER A 101 -12.38 17.01 -24.39
N SER A 102 -12.16 18.25 -24.83
CA SER A 102 -11.96 18.59 -26.25
C SER A 102 -10.84 17.77 -26.90
N ASP A 103 -9.86 17.35 -26.10
CA ASP A 103 -8.70 16.58 -26.53
C ASP A 103 -8.95 15.06 -26.44
N GLY A 104 -10.20 14.64 -26.23
CA GLY A 104 -10.61 13.23 -26.22
C GLY A 104 -10.33 12.47 -24.92
N GLN A 105 -9.91 13.13 -23.84
CA GLN A 105 -9.59 12.46 -22.58
C GLN A 105 -10.87 12.04 -21.82
N ASP A 106 -10.86 10.84 -21.25
CA ASP A 106 -11.95 10.36 -20.40
C ASP A 106 -11.99 11.12 -19.07
N ALA A 107 -13.19 11.51 -18.65
CA ALA A 107 -13.42 12.22 -17.40
C ALA A 107 -13.22 11.30 -16.18
N HIS A 108 -12.59 11.84 -15.12
CA HIS A 108 -12.36 11.15 -13.86
C HIS A 108 -12.78 12.02 -12.67
N LEU A 109 -13.15 11.38 -11.57
CA LEU A 109 -13.40 12.06 -10.29
C LEU A 109 -12.34 11.67 -9.28
N ILE A 110 -11.76 12.69 -8.64
CA ILE A 110 -10.99 12.55 -7.42
C ILE A 110 -11.93 12.86 -6.25
N SER A 111 -12.16 11.86 -5.41
CA SER A 111 -13.01 11.96 -4.24
C SER A 111 -12.21 11.62 -2.99
N ARG A 112 -12.63 12.15 -1.85
CA ARG A 112 -12.00 11.85 -0.56
C ARG A 112 -12.40 10.44 -0.13
N ILE A 113 -11.45 9.66 0.39
CA ILE A 113 -11.77 8.37 1.02
C ILE A 113 -12.65 8.65 2.26
N PRO A 114 -13.83 8.04 2.39
CA PRO A 114 -14.70 8.23 3.54
C PRO A 114 -13.98 7.90 4.85
N GLY A 115 -14.17 8.73 5.87
CA GLY A 115 -13.61 8.49 7.21
C GLY A 115 -12.14 8.87 7.40
N THR A 116 -11.40 9.34 6.38
CA THR A 116 -9.99 9.76 6.58
C THR A 116 -9.83 11.13 7.27
N SER A 117 -10.91 11.87 7.58
CA SER A 117 -10.88 13.21 8.24
C SER A 117 -11.16 13.12 9.72
N THR A 118 -11.86 12.07 10.10
CA THR A 118 -12.22 11.72 11.46
C THR A 118 -11.13 10.80 11.98
N PHE A 119 -10.46 11.20 13.06
CA PHE A 119 -9.57 10.32 13.81
C PHE A 119 -10.28 8.97 14.00
N LEU A 120 -9.69 7.88 13.52
CA LEU A 120 -10.14 6.56 13.94
C LEU A 120 -9.76 6.45 15.42
N PRO A 121 -10.73 6.40 16.35
CA PRO A 121 -10.42 6.30 17.78
C PRO A 121 -9.52 5.08 18.02
N ASP A 122 -8.59 5.19 18.96
CA ASP A 122 -7.65 4.10 19.27
C ASP A 122 -8.39 2.86 19.82
N HIS A 123 -9.54 3.09 20.46
CA HIS A 123 -10.44 2.05 20.99
C HIS A 123 -11.19 1.23 19.92
N GLY A 124 -11.04 1.58 18.63
CA GLY A 124 -11.74 0.87 17.57
C GLY A 124 -11.08 -0.46 17.16
N SER A 125 -9.87 -0.81 17.59
CA SER A 125 -9.26 -2.11 17.22
C SER A 125 -8.75 -2.83 18.45
N GLY A 126 -9.00 -4.14 18.53
CA GLY A 126 -8.78 -4.92 19.74
C GLY A 126 -7.88 -6.14 19.56
N ILE A 127 -7.37 -6.63 20.68
CA ILE A 127 -6.80 -7.97 20.85
C ILE A 127 -7.81 -8.74 21.72
N PRO A 128 -8.11 -10.02 21.42
CA PRO A 128 -9.03 -10.80 22.25
C PRO A 128 -8.53 -10.92 23.70
N GLU A 129 -9.45 -10.96 24.66
CA GLU A 129 -9.11 -11.01 26.10
C GLU A 129 -8.44 -12.33 26.50
N ASN A 130 -8.84 -13.44 25.86
CA ASN A 130 -8.35 -14.78 26.16
C ASN A 130 -7.74 -15.39 24.90
N TYR A 131 -6.41 -15.43 24.85
CA TYR A 131 -5.68 -16.21 23.85
C TYR A 131 -4.29 -16.57 24.39
N GLU A 132 -3.78 -17.72 23.97
CA GLU A 132 -2.47 -18.21 24.39
C GLU A 132 -1.41 -17.94 23.32
N SER A 133 -0.17 -17.76 23.76
CA SER A 133 0.99 -17.82 22.87
C SER A 133 1.11 -19.23 22.32
N VAL A 134 1.21 -19.35 21.00
CA VAL A 134 1.36 -20.63 20.31
C VAL A 134 2.74 -20.71 19.64
N PRO A 135 3.30 -21.92 19.46
CA PRO A 135 4.57 -22.11 18.78
C PRO A 135 4.57 -21.53 17.35
N ASP A 136 5.77 -21.27 16.85
CA ASP A 136 5.98 -20.89 15.45
C ASP A 136 5.61 -22.06 14.53
N ILE A 137 5.01 -21.74 13.40
CA ILE A 137 4.77 -22.72 12.33
C ILE A 137 6.15 -23.04 11.74
N GLU A 138 6.57 -24.30 11.82
CA GLU A 138 7.85 -24.74 11.26
C GLU A 138 8.02 -24.26 9.82
N SER A 139 9.15 -23.60 9.57
CA SER A 139 9.45 -22.91 8.33
C SER A 139 9.47 -23.80 7.09
N ARG A 140 9.31 -23.13 5.93
CA ARG A 140 9.30 -23.69 4.58
C ARG A 140 10.70 -23.77 3.94
N THR A 141 11.75 -23.33 4.64
CA THR A 141 13.12 -23.27 4.14
C THR A 141 14.13 -23.89 5.10
N SER A 142 15.03 -24.72 4.56
CA SER A 142 16.00 -25.54 5.31
C SER A 142 17.35 -24.87 5.59
N GLU A 143 17.51 -23.58 5.26
CA GLU A 143 18.83 -22.90 5.22
C GLU A 143 19.04 -21.82 6.29
N CYS A 144 18.24 -21.79 7.36
CA CYS A 144 18.38 -20.76 8.39
C CYS A 144 19.36 -21.16 9.51
N LYS A 145 20.35 -20.30 9.79
CA LYS A 145 21.24 -20.46 10.96
C LYS A 145 20.67 -19.73 12.18
N GLN A 146 20.85 -20.33 13.35
CA GLN A 146 20.39 -19.77 14.62
C GLN A 146 21.25 -18.54 14.97
N GLY A 147 20.61 -17.44 15.40
CA GLY A 147 21.30 -16.20 15.83
C GLY A 147 21.56 -15.17 14.72
N GLU A 148 21.01 -15.35 13.51
CA GLU A 148 21.06 -14.33 12.46
C GLU A 148 20.26 -13.06 12.83
N GLU A 149 20.80 -11.90 12.48
CA GLU A 149 20.08 -10.63 12.58
C GLU A 149 19.13 -10.45 11.39
N PRO A 150 17.98 -9.77 11.57
CA PRO A 150 17.06 -9.51 10.48
C PRO A 150 17.70 -8.67 9.36
N PRO A 151 17.43 -8.97 8.07
CA PRO A 151 17.96 -8.18 6.97
C PRO A 151 17.36 -6.77 6.97
N GLU A 152 18.01 -5.82 6.29
CA GLU A 152 17.53 -4.43 6.27
C GLU A 152 16.14 -4.26 5.65
N ASP A 153 15.81 -5.07 4.65
CA ASP A 153 14.51 -5.12 3.98
C ASP A 153 13.90 -6.51 4.18
N ILE A 154 12.72 -6.57 4.80
CA ILE A 154 11.97 -7.80 5.02
C ILE A 154 10.65 -7.70 4.28
N THR A 155 10.29 -8.78 3.59
CA THR A 155 8.94 -8.94 3.05
C THR A 155 8.22 -10.05 3.79
N PHE A 156 7.01 -9.77 4.29
CA PHE A 156 6.10 -10.79 4.79
C PHE A 156 4.98 -11.07 3.78
N GLU A 157 4.64 -12.34 3.66
CA GLU A 157 3.63 -12.87 2.76
C GLU A 157 2.25 -12.79 3.43
N VAL A 158 1.26 -12.28 2.71
CA VAL A 158 -0.10 -12.08 3.23
C VAL A 158 -1.12 -12.78 2.34
N TYR A 159 -1.98 -13.56 2.99
CA TYR A 159 -3.14 -14.18 2.36
C TYR A 159 -4.39 -13.37 2.67
N VAL A 160 -5.05 -12.82 1.65
CA VAL A 160 -6.21 -11.94 1.82
C VAL A 160 -7.50 -12.71 1.63
N ILE A 161 -8.44 -12.56 2.55
CA ILE A 161 -9.73 -13.26 2.54
C ILE A 161 -10.83 -12.20 2.47
N SER A 162 -11.81 -12.38 1.59
CA SER A 162 -12.92 -11.46 1.38
C SER A 162 -14.23 -12.15 1.71
N ASP A 163 -14.97 -11.62 2.68
CA ASP A 163 -16.29 -12.16 3.03
C ASP A 163 -17.39 -11.81 2.02
N LYS A 164 -18.59 -12.34 2.27
CA LYS A 164 -19.75 -12.17 1.40
C LYS A 164 -20.18 -10.71 1.24
N GLU A 165 -20.05 -9.87 2.27
CA GLU A 165 -20.47 -8.47 2.20
C GLU A 165 -19.42 -7.60 1.50
N HIS A 166 -18.14 -7.81 1.82
CA HIS A 166 -17.03 -7.11 1.19
C HIS A 166 -17.02 -7.34 -0.33
N GLN A 167 -17.22 -8.59 -0.76
CA GLN A 167 -17.13 -8.94 -2.18
C GLN A 167 -18.31 -8.46 -3.04
N LYS A 168 -19.43 -8.00 -2.46
CA LYS A 168 -20.57 -7.47 -3.24
C LYS A 168 -20.15 -6.33 -4.17
N TYR A 169 -19.11 -5.61 -3.80
CA TYR A 169 -18.56 -4.52 -4.61
C TYR A 169 -17.68 -4.99 -5.79
N PHE A 170 -17.21 -6.23 -5.78
CA PHE A 170 -16.23 -6.75 -6.74
C PHE A 170 -16.83 -7.85 -7.62
N PRO A 171 -17.47 -7.50 -8.76
CA PRO A 171 -18.17 -8.49 -9.59
C PRO A 171 -17.24 -9.56 -10.17
N LYS A 172 -15.99 -9.22 -10.48
CA LYS A 172 -15.00 -10.13 -11.09
C LYS A 172 -13.82 -10.39 -10.15
N ARG A 173 -13.23 -11.59 -10.21
CA ARG A 173 -12.02 -11.97 -9.46
C ARG A 173 -10.91 -10.92 -9.56
N ARG A 174 -10.64 -10.45 -10.79
CA ARG A 174 -9.66 -9.39 -11.07
C ARG A 174 -9.94 -8.10 -10.32
N CYS A 175 -11.20 -7.68 -10.20
CA CYS A 175 -11.55 -6.46 -9.48
C CYS A 175 -11.18 -6.56 -8.00
N LEU A 176 -11.43 -7.71 -7.36
CA LEU A 176 -11.04 -7.94 -5.97
C LEU A 176 -9.52 -7.96 -5.82
N ILE A 177 -8.80 -8.72 -6.66
CA ILE A 177 -7.34 -8.83 -6.59
C ILE A 177 -6.68 -7.46 -6.77
N MET A 178 -7.13 -6.66 -7.75
CA MET A 178 -6.54 -5.33 -7.96
C MET A 178 -6.91 -4.37 -6.84
N TYR A 179 -8.14 -4.42 -6.31
CA TYR A 179 -8.54 -3.61 -5.17
C TYR A 179 -7.68 -3.89 -3.93
N THR A 180 -7.49 -5.18 -3.60
CA THR A 180 -6.64 -5.57 -2.48
C THR A 180 -5.18 -5.17 -2.71
N ALA A 181 -4.66 -5.29 -3.94
CA ALA A 181 -3.31 -4.85 -4.28
C ALA A 181 -3.12 -3.34 -4.07
N LEU A 182 -4.07 -2.51 -4.49
CA LEU A 182 -4.05 -1.05 -4.27
C LEU A 182 -4.11 -0.70 -2.77
N LEU A 183 -4.98 -1.39 -2.02
CA LEU A 183 -5.10 -1.24 -0.57
C LEU A 183 -3.79 -1.61 0.14
N PHE A 184 -3.18 -2.74 -0.22
CA PHE A 184 -1.92 -3.19 0.40
C PHE A 184 -0.70 -2.35 -0.01
N ASN A 185 -0.66 -1.78 -1.22
CA ASN A 185 0.33 -0.73 -1.55
C ASN A 185 0.23 0.44 -0.57
N SER A 186 -1.00 0.81 -0.21
CA SER A 186 -1.26 1.92 0.73
C SER A 186 -0.96 1.55 2.19
N VAL A 187 -1.21 0.31 2.59
CA VAL A 187 -0.73 -0.24 3.88
C VAL A 187 0.80 -0.24 3.94
N ASN A 188 1.47 -0.65 2.87
CA ASN A 188 2.93 -0.61 2.77
C ASN A 188 3.48 0.82 2.90
N TYR A 189 2.75 1.84 2.45
CA TYR A 189 3.16 3.23 2.69
C TYR A 189 3.18 3.61 4.16
N TYR A 190 2.26 3.10 4.98
CA TYR A 190 2.29 3.30 6.42
C TYR A 190 3.45 2.55 7.09
N LEU A 191 3.75 1.34 6.62
CA LEU A 191 4.86 0.52 7.11
C LEU A 191 6.25 1.10 6.81
N ARG A 192 6.39 2.01 5.83
CA ARG A 192 7.68 2.66 5.52
C ARG A 192 8.26 3.51 6.64
N SER A 193 7.44 3.89 7.62
CA SER A 193 7.93 4.53 8.84
C SER A 193 8.83 3.61 9.66
N MET A 194 8.60 2.29 9.59
CA MET A 194 9.43 1.28 10.21
C MET A 194 10.78 1.20 9.50
N THR A 195 11.85 1.38 10.27
CA THR A 195 13.24 1.28 9.79
C THR A 195 14.05 0.35 10.69
N LYS A 196 14.99 -0.38 10.08
CA LYS A 196 15.83 -1.37 10.74
C LYS A 196 15.01 -2.44 11.49
N PRO A 197 14.29 -3.32 10.81
CA PRO A 197 14.23 -3.47 9.35
C PRO A 197 13.12 -2.61 8.71
N ARG A 198 13.22 -2.38 7.40
CA ARG A 198 12.11 -1.88 6.57
C ARG A 198 11.20 -3.06 6.27
N VAL A 199 9.90 -2.91 6.54
CA VAL A 199 8.91 -3.99 6.39
C VAL A 199 8.03 -3.72 5.19
N GLN A 200 7.82 -4.74 4.36
CA GLN A 200 6.88 -4.74 3.25
C GLN A 200 5.97 -5.97 3.33
N LEU A 201 4.75 -5.84 2.83
CA LEU A 201 3.78 -6.93 2.70
C LEU A 201 3.61 -7.28 1.23
N ARG A 202 3.55 -8.57 0.93
CA ARG A 202 3.30 -9.10 -0.41
C ARG A 202 2.14 -10.08 -0.37
N ILE A 203 1.15 -9.87 -1.24
CA ILE A 203 0.01 -10.75 -1.40
C ILE A 203 0.47 -12.02 -2.13
N THR A 204 0.23 -13.17 -1.49
CA THR A 204 0.51 -14.50 -2.05
C THR A 204 -0.77 -15.28 -2.33
N GLY A 205 -1.91 -14.83 -1.81
CA GLY A 205 -3.20 -15.40 -2.17
C GLY A 205 -4.39 -14.51 -1.86
N VAL A 206 -5.48 -14.75 -2.58
CA VAL A 206 -6.77 -14.08 -2.41
C VAL A 206 -7.88 -15.12 -2.41
N ARG A 207 -8.63 -15.21 -1.31
CA ARG A 207 -9.79 -16.11 -1.19
C ARG A 207 -11.10 -15.36 -1.06
N ARG A 208 -12.09 -15.77 -1.85
CA ARG A 208 -13.47 -15.35 -1.74
C ARG A 208 -14.27 -16.39 -0.96
N ILE A 209 -14.98 -15.92 0.07
CA ILE A 209 -15.90 -16.76 0.83
C ILE A 209 -17.31 -16.61 0.24
N ARG A 210 -17.91 -17.71 -0.18
CA ARG A 210 -19.29 -17.79 -0.67
C ARG A 210 -20.04 -18.98 -0.06
N GLY A 211 -21.36 -18.99 -0.26
CA GLY A 211 -22.24 -20.09 0.11
C GLY A 211 -21.99 -20.70 1.50
N LYS A 212 -21.80 -22.02 1.53
CA LYS A 212 -21.56 -22.82 2.74
C LYS A 212 -20.23 -22.49 3.42
N GLU A 213 -19.27 -21.91 2.68
CA GLU A 213 -18.00 -21.52 3.27
C GLU A 213 -18.14 -20.35 4.24
N SER A 214 -19.22 -19.56 4.15
CA SER A 214 -19.47 -18.48 5.12
C SER A 214 -19.94 -18.95 6.50
N ASN A 215 -20.23 -20.24 6.68
CA ASN A 215 -20.87 -20.76 7.90
C ASN A 215 -20.03 -20.59 9.18
N TYR A 216 -18.71 -20.40 9.05
CA TYR A 216 -17.83 -20.17 10.20
C TYR A 216 -17.74 -18.70 10.61
N LEU A 217 -18.25 -17.77 9.79
CA LEU A 217 -18.35 -16.35 10.11
C LEU A 217 -19.65 -16.10 10.86
N LYS A 218 -19.59 -16.01 12.19
CA LYS A 218 -20.78 -15.77 13.00
C LYS A 218 -21.13 -14.29 13.06
N THR A 219 -22.42 -14.00 12.98
CA THR A 219 -22.97 -12.65 13.11
C THR A 219 -23.75 -12.52 14.40
N VAL A 220 -23.68 -11.33 15.00
CA VAL A 220 -24.57 -10.90 16.07
C VAL A 220 -25.34 -9.71 15.52
N ASP A 221 -26.66 -9.87 15.41
CA ASP A 221 -27.53 -8.96 14.66
C ASP A 221 -27.02 -8.79 13.21
N ALA A 222 -26.70 -7.57 12.76
CA ALA A 222 -26.14 -7.31 11.43
C ALA A 222 -24.60 -7.31 11.38
N ALA A 223 -23.93 -7.28 12.53
CA ALA A 223 -22.48 -7.20 12.66
C ALA A 223 -21.82 -8.59 12.73
N LEU A 224 -20.54 -8.68 12.40
CA LEU A 224 -19.76 -9.88 12.74
C LEU A 224 -19.47 -9.91 14.23
N ASP A 225 -19.57 -11.09 14.85
CA ASP A 225 -18.98 -11.33 16.17
C ASP A 225 -17.45 -11.40 15.99
N GLY A 226 -16.73 -10.37 16.41
CA GLY A 226 -15.30 -10.25 16.17
C GLY A 226 -14.49 -11.36 16.85
N ASN A 227 -14.79 -11.66 18.11
CA ASN A 227 -14.06 -12.68 18.86
C ASN A 227 -14.30 -14.08 18.29
N VAL A 228 -15.56 -14.47 18.11
CA VAL A 228 -15.89 -15.79 17.54
C VAL A 228 -15.34 -15.92 16.13
N THR A 229 -15.48 -14.89 15.29
CA THR A 229 -14.96 -14.91 13.92
C THR A 229 -13.44 -15.05 13.88
N LEU A 230 -12.70 -14.36 14.76
CA LEU A 230 -11.24 -14.47 14.80
C LEU A 230 -10.79 -15.89 15.15
N HIS A 231 -11.41 -16.52 16.15
CA HIS A 231 -11.09 -17.89 16.54
C HIS A 231 -11.51 -18.93 15.49
N THR A 232 -12.69 -18.81 14.89
CA THR A 232 -13.10 -19.74 13.82
C THR A 232 -12.27 -19.56 12.55
N LEU A 233 -11.84 -18.32 12.25
CA LEU A 233 -10.92 -18.03 11.15
C LEU A 233 -9.56 -18.68 11.36
N LYS A 234 -9.03 -18.69 12.59
CA LYS A 234 -7.79 -19.41 12.94
C LYS A 234 -7.92 -20.89 12.61
N GLU A 235 -8.95 -21.55 13.15
CA GLU A 235 -9.15 -22.99 12.93
C GLU A 235 -9.38 -23.31 11.46
N ARG A 236 -10.15 -22.49 10.75
CA ARG A 236 -10.34 -22.65 9.30
C ARG A 236 -9.05 -22.47 8.52
N SER A 237 -8.21 -21.50 8.89
CA SER A 237 -6.92 -21.24 8.23
C SER A 237 -5.94 -22.40 8.40
N LYS A 238 -6.02 -23.13 9.53
CA LYS A 238 -5.29 -24.39 9.72
C LYS A 238 -5.79 -25.48 8.78
N THR A 239 -7.11 -25.69 8.70
CA THR A 239 -7.71 -26.69 7.80
C THR A 239 -7.35 -26.42 6.33
N LEU A 240 -7.28 -25.15 5.95
CA LEU A 240 -6.88 -24.70 4.60
C LEU A 240 -5.35 -24.64 4.40
N ASN A 241 -4.58 -24.93 5.45
CA ASN A 241 -3.12 -24.90 5.48
C ASN A 241 -2.53 -23.55 5.02
N LEU A 242 -3.19 -22.43 5.36
CA LEU A 242 -2.79 -21.09 4.90
C LEU A 242 -1.45 -20.63 5.50
N GLY A 243 -1.07 -21.15 6.67
CA GLY A 243 0.25 -20.87 7.29
C GLY A 243 1.43 -21.46 6.50
N ARG A 244 1.15 -22.37 5.55
CA ARG A 244 2.13 -22.83 4.55
C ARG A 244 2.09 -22.02 3.27
N LYS A 245 1.27 -20.95 3.17
CA LYS A 245 1.12 -20.12 1.96
C LYS A 245 1.41 -18.64 2.22
N ALA A 246 1.36 -18.22 3.47
CA ALA A 246 1.60 -16.85 3.91
C ALA A 246 2.02 -16.80 5.38
N ASP A 247 2.71 -15.73 5.76
CA ASP A 247 3.13 -15.44 7.13
C ASP A 247 2.00 -14.81 7.97
N LEU A 248 1.04 -14.19 7.28
CA LEU A 248 -0.11 -13.48 7.82
C LEU A 248 -1.37 -13.77 6.99
N ALA A 249 -2.54 -13.79 7.61
CA ALA A 249 -3.82 -13.87 6.92
C ALA A 249 -4.78 -12.77 7.41
N LEU A 250 -5.45 -12.10 6.47
CA LEU A 250 -6.35 -10.98 6.76
C LEU A 250 -7.72 -11.21 6.13
N LEU A 251 -8.75 -11.28 6.97
CA LEU A 251 -10.15 -11.21 6.55
C LEU A 251 -10.61 -9.75 6.44
N LEU A 252 -10.99 -9.32 5.24
CA LEU A 252 -11.67 -8.05 4.98
C LEU A 252 -13.18 -8.28 4.93
N THR A 253 -13.92 -7.51 5.72
CA THR A 253 -15.39 -7.56 5.80
C THR A 253 -16.04 -6.23 5.45
N GLY A 254 -17.15 -6.28 4.71
CA GLY A 254 -18.03 -5.14 4.49
C GLY A 254 -18.97 -4.85 5.66
N ARG A 255 -18.90 -5.64 6.75
CA ARG A 255 -19.75 -5.50 7.94
C ARG A 255 -19.08 -4.63 9.00
N ASN A 256 -19.91 -4.13 9.91
CA ASN A 256 -19.43 -3.71 11.22
C ASN A 256 -18.97 -4.94 12.01
N ILE A 257 -18.05 -4.75 12.96
CA ILE A 257 -17.52 -5.83 13.80
C ILE A 257 -17.89 -5.50 15.25
N ALA A 258 -18.72 -6.31 15.89
CA ALA A 258 -18.95 -6.22 17.33
C ALA A 258 -17.77 -6.88 18.07
N PRO A 259 -17.39 -6.44 19.29
CA PRO A 259 -16.35 -7.12 20.05
C PRO A 259 -16.67 -8.60 20.31
N ASP A 260 -17.89 -8.86 20.78
CA ASP A 260 -18.50 -10.18 20.95
C ASP A 260 -20.00 -10.02 21.20
N GLU A 261 -20.73 -11.13 21.31
CA GLU A 261 -22.16 -11.19 21.61
C GLU A 261 -22.58 -10.45 22.90
N LYS A 262 -21.77 -10.51 23.97
CA LYS A 262 -22.08 -9.84 25.26
C LYS A 262 -21.89 -8.33 25.16
N ARG A 263 -20.97 -7.88 24.31
CA ARG A 263 -20.60 -6.48 24.09
C ARG A 263 -21.19 -5.91 22.79
N LYS A 264 -22.23 -6.53 22.24
CA LYS A 264 -22.84 -6.12 20.96
C LYS A 264 -23.44 -4.71 20.94
N ASN A 265 -23.75 -4.16 22.12
CA ASN A 265 -24.27 -2.79 22.29
C ASN A 265 -23.16 -1.75 22.47
N GLN A 266 -21.88 -2.15 22.48
CA GLN A 266 -20.74 -1.23 22.51
C GLN A 266 -20.39 -0.74 21.10
N ASP A 267 -19.44 0.20 21.01
CA ASP A 267 -18.94 0.70 19.74
C ASP A 267 -18.36 -0.43 18.87
N TYR A 268 -18.66 -0.37 17.57
CA TYR A 268 -18.11 -1.31 16.61
C TYR A 268 -16.60 -1.14 16.46
N LEU A 269 -15.94 -2.27 16.35
CA LEU A 269 -14.52 -2.36 16.06
C LEU A 269 -14.26 -2.18 14.56
N HIS A 270 -13.15 -1.55 14.26
CA HIS A 270 -12.44 -1.57 12.99
C HIS A 270 -11.72 -2.89 12.73
N GLY A 271 -11.45 -3.70 13.76
CA GLY A 271 -10.88 -5.04 13.58
C GLY A 271 -10.31 -5.68 14.85
N LEU A 272 -10.00 -6.97 14.77
CA LEU A 272 -9.32 -7.74 15.82
C LEU A 272 -8.19 -8.59 15.23
N ALA A 273 -7.15 -8.84 16.02
CA ALA A 273 -6.09 -9.78 15.68
C ALA A 273 -5.45 -10.39 16.93
N PHE A 274 -4.86 -11.58 16.79
CA PHE A 274 -4.02 -12.14 17.84
C PHE A 274 -2.66 -11.44 17.82
N ALA A 275 -2.28 -10.87 18.94
CA ALA A 275 -1.02 -10.13 19.00
C ALA A 275 0.19 -11.08 18.95
N ASN A 276 1.26 -10.70 18.24
CA ASN A 276 2.43 -11.55 17.91
C ASN A 276 2.08 -12.79 17.05
N GLY A 277 1.05 -12.69 16.21
CA GLY A 277 0.62 -13.79 15.35
C GLY A 277 1.58 -14.15 14.20
N LEU A 278 2.54 -13.28 13.84
CA LEU A 278 3.47 -13.49 12.72
C LEU A 278 4.11 -14.89 12.72
N CYS A 279 3.96 -15.65 11.63
CA CYS A 279 4.51 -17.00 11.46
C CYS A 279 4.10 -18.01 12.55
N THR A 280 2.95 -17.83 13.19
CA THR A 280 2.39 -18.75 14.20
C THR A 280 1.02 -19.25 13.78
N GLU A 281 0.42 -20.19 14.52
CA GLU A 281 -0.99 -20.53 14.31
C GLU A 281 -1.96 -19.36 14.59
N ASN A 282 -1.50 -18.29 15.27
CA ASN A 282 -2.26 -17.08 15.56
C ASN A 282 -2.13 -16.01 14.45
N PHE A 283 -1.59 -16.33 13.28
CA PHE A 283 -1.33 -15.41 12.16
C PHE A 283 -2.55 -14.75 11.47
N VAL A 284 -3.75 -14.85 12.06
CA VAL A 284 -5.00 -14.37 11.46
C VAL A 284 -5.48 -13.06 12.07
N ALA A 285 -6.05 -12.19 11.23
CA ALA A 285 -6.69 -10.94 11.63
C ALA A 285 -8.01 -10.73 10.88
N VAL A 286 -8.92 -9.96 11.50
CA VAL A 286 -10.19 -9.50 10.91
C VAL A 286 -10.19 -7.98 10.88
N SER A 287 -10.52 -7.39 9.73
CA SER A 287 -10.54 -5.94 9.52
C SER A 287 -11.78 -5.52 8.75
N THR A 288 -12.37 -4.38 9.14
CA THR A 288 -13.46 -3.76 8.39
C THR A 288 -12.93 -3.05 7.15
N ASP A 289 -13.71 -3.12 6.07
CA ASP A 289 -13.67 -2.22 4.92
C ASP A 289 -15.13 -1.90 4.53
N ASN A 290 -15.72 -0.98 5.30
CA ASN A 290 -17.15 -0.64 5.20
C ASN A 290 -17.37 0.88 4.99
N PRO A 291 -17.96 1.33 3.86
CA PRO A 291 -18.35 0.52 2.72
C PRO A 291 -17.13 0.06 1.89
N PRO A 292 -17.15 -1.17 1.34
CA PRO A 292 -16.08 -1.66 0.48
C PRO A 292 -16.03 -0.87 -0.83
N GLY A 293 -14.87 -0.87 -1.49
CA GLY A 293 -14.70 -0.22 -2.79
C GLY A 293 -14.24 1.24 -2.74
N PHE A 294 -14.15 1.80 -1.53
CA PHE A 294 -13.70 3.17 -1.28
C PHE A 294 -12.36 3.22 -0.55
N TYR A 295 -11.71 2.08 -0.32
CA TYR A 295 -10.42 1.95 0.37
C TYR A 295 -10.42 2.38 1.84
N ARG A 296 -11.60 2.38 2.49
CA ARG A 296 -11.74 2.76 3.91
C ARG A 296 -11.06 1.76 4.84
N GLY A 297 -10.93 0.51 4.42
CA GLY A 297 -10.23 -0.56 5.14
C GLY A 297 -8.71 -0.43 5.19
N THR A 298 -8.09 0.53 4.51
CA THR A 298 -6.63 0.68 4.48
C THR A 298 -6.03 0.90 5.87
N ALA A 299 -6.56 1.87 6.63
CA ALA A 299 -6.07 2.16 7.98
C ALA A 299 -6.43 1.06 9.00
N PRO A 300 -7.68 0.53 9.03
CA PRO A 300 -8.02 -0.66 9.81
C PRO A 300 -7.09 -1.86 9.56
N ALA A 301 -6.82 -2.18 8.29
CA ALA A 301 -5.94 -3.29 7.91
C ALA A 301 -4.52 -3.09 8.47
N PHE A 302 -3.96 -1.89 8.32
CA PHE A 302 -2.65 -1.56 8.89
C PHE A 302 -2.61 -1.74 10.42
N ARG A 303 -3.68 -1.38 11.16
CA ARG A 303 -3.74 -1.58 12.63
C ARG A 303 -3.63 -3.06 12.99
N VAL A 304 -4.51 -3.87 12.43
CA VAL A 304 -4.62 -5.28 12.85
C VAL A 304 -3.45 -6.11 12.36
N LEU A 305 -2.91 -5.81 11.17
CA LEU A 305 -1.64 -6.38 10.70
C LEU A 305 -0.48 -5.97 11.61
N GLY A 306 -0.50 -4.72 12.11
CA GLY A 306 0.43 -4.27 13.14
C GLY A 306 0.41 -5.14 14.40
N PHE A 307 -0.77 -5.52 14.88
CA PHE A 307 -0.89 -6.42 16.05
C PHE A 307 -0.28 -7.79 15.78
N LEU A 308 -0.50 -8.36 14.59
CA LEU A 308 0.15 -9.61 14.18
C LEU A 308 1.68 -9.49 14.17
N LEU A 309 2.20 -8.36 13.67
CA LEU A 309 3.63 -8.01 13.64
C LEU A 309 4.22 -7.69 15.02
N GLY A 310 3.37 -7.55 16.04
CA GLY A 310 3.77 -7.40 17.44
C GLY A 310 3.50 -6.04 18.07
N SER A 311 2.86 -5.12 17.36
CA SER A 311 2.37 -3.88 17.98
C SER A 311 1.27 -4.17 19.02
N ARG A 312 0.98 -3.18 19.87
CA ARG A 312 -0.01 -3.26 20.95
C ARG A 312 -0.83 -1.96 21.06
N PRO A 313 -2.15 -2.07 21.31
CA PRO A 313 -2.97 -0.92 21.69
C PRO A 313 -2.72 -0.54 23.16
N LYS A 314 -3.15 0.66 23.57
CA LYS A 314 -3.14 1.08 24.98
C LYS A 314 -3.90 0.07 25.85
N GLY A 315 -3.34 -0.32 27.00
CA GLY A 315 -3.96 -1.32 27.88
C GLY A 315 -3.78 -2.78 27.43
N GLY A 316 -3.18 -3.04 26.26
CA GLY A 316 -2.96 -4.39 25.74
C GLY A 316 -1.95 -5.18 26.58
N LYS A 317 -2.30 -6.43 26.93
CA LYS A 317 -1.41 -7.35 27.65
C LYS A 317 -0.49 -8.09 26.68
N ASN A 318 0.70 -8.47 27.14
CA ASN A 318 1.54 -9.45 26.45
C ASN A 318 1.35 -10.84 27.11
N PRO A 319 0.60 -11.77 26.50
CA PRO A 319 0.36 -13.08 27.11
C PRO A 319 1.64 -13.89 27.27
N ALA A 320 2.66 -13.69 26.43
CA ALA A 320 3.93 -14.40 26.52
C ALA A 320 4.83 -13.94 27.68
N LYS A 321 4.66 -12.71 28.18
CA LYS A 321 5.52 -12.12 29.22
C LYS A 321 4.80 -11.83 30.54
N GLY A 322 3.49 -12.09 30.64
CA GLY A 322 2.70 -12.01 31.89
C GLY A 322 2.65 -10.63 32.57
N LYS A 323 3.20 -9.58 31.96
CA LYS A 323 3.29 -8.21 32.49
C LYS A 323 2.54 -7.24 31.57
N GLU A 324 2.00 -6.18 32.16
CA GLU A 324 1.61 -4.98 31.40
C GLU A 324 2.80 -4.49 30.59
N ASP A 325 2.60 -4.25 29.30
CA ASP A 325 3.66 -3.77 28.42
C ASP A 325 4.09 -2.35 28.85
N ALA A 326 5.38 -2.03 28.73
CA ALA A 326 5.89 -0.67 28.94
C ALA A 326 5.20 0.32 27.98
N CYS A 327 4.81 -0.14 26.79
CA CYS A 327 4.00 0.63 25.84
C CYS A 327 2.53 0.77 26.26
N SER A 328 2.09 0.27 27.42
CA SER A 328 0.71 0.39 27.90
C SER A 328 0.44 1.70 28.68
N ARG A 329 1.50 2.34 29.22
CA ARG A 329 1.40 3.39 30.25
C ARG A 329 1.48 4.84 29.75
N THR A 330 1.61 5.10 28.46
CA THR A 330 1.92 6.44 27.93
C THR A 330 0.88 6.95 26.93
N GLU A 331 0.61 8.26 26.92
CA GLU A 331 -0.23 8.92 25.88
C GLU A 331 0.37 8.85 24.45
N SER A 332 1.59 8.31 24.29
CA SER A 332 2.24 8.01 23.01
C SER A 332 1.74 6.74 22.30
N ASN A 333 0.58 6.21 22.71
CA ASN A 333 0.09 4.87 22.39
C ASN A 333 -0.81 4.75 21.16
N LYS A 334 -0.81 5.73 20.26
CA LYS A 334 -1.52 5.53 19.00
C LYS A 334 -0.78 4.44 18.21
N VAL A 335 -1.45 3.35 17.84
CA VAL A 335 -0.96 2.41 16.79
C VAL A 335 -0.68 3.18 15.50
N ILE A 336 -1.32 4.35 15.38
CA ILE A 336 -1.38 5.24 14.25
C ILE A 336 -1.25 6.69 14.71
N PHE A 337 -0.10 7.32 14.48
CA PHE A 337 -0.08 8.79 14.41
C PHE A 337 -0.72 9.21 13.10
N ALA A 338 -1.78 10.02 13.13
CA ALA A 338 -2.13 10.88 12.01
C ALA A 338 -1.30 12.16 12.15
N ASN A 339 -0.38 12.43 11.24
CA ASN A 339 0.21 13.76 11.16
C ASN A 339 -0.84 14.72 10.59
N TYR A 340 -1.22 15.74 11.36
CA TYR A 340 -2.27 16.70 11.02
C TYR A 340 -2.01 17.47 9.72
N THR A 341 -0.75 17.60 9.31
CA THR A 341 -0.38 18.28 8.06
C THR A 341 -0.29 17.34 6.85
N THR A 342 -0.10 16.03 7.06
CA THR A 342 0.12 15.07 5.96
C THR A 342 -0.87 13.90 5.92
N ALA A 343 -1.78 13.79 6.89
CA ALA A 343 -2.76 12.70 7.05
C ALA A 343 -2.12 11.29 6.94
N THR A 344 -0.86 11.14 7.36
CA THR A 344 -0.11 9.88 7.27
C THR A 344 -0.25 9.08 8.55
N TYR A 345 -0.45 7.77 8.43
CA TYR A 345 -0.56 6.78 9.51
C TYR A 345 0.82 6.13 9.73
N LYS A 346 1.33 6.07 10.97
CA LYS A 346 2.59 5.40 11.33
C LYS A 346 2.58 4.82 12.74
N PHE A 347 3.45 3.84 13.01
CA PHE A 347 3.65 3.32 14.35
C PHE A 347 4.23 4.39 15.30
N SER A 348 3.97 4.22 16.60
CA SER A 348 4.70 4.93 17.64
C SER A 348 6.10 4.36 17.80
N LYS A 349 7.05 5.14 18.33
CA LYS A 349 8.42 4.64 18.62
C LYS A 349 8.40 3.40 19.52
N CYS A 350 7.44 3.32 20.44
CA CYS A 350 7.27 2.16 21.32
C CYS A 350 6.82 0.93 20.52
N ASN A 351 5.79 1.09 19.67
CA ASN A 351 5.31 0.02 18.80
C ASN A 351 6.34 -0.42 17.75
N GLU A 352 7.13 0.51 17.20
CA GLU A 352 8.27 0.16 16.33
C GLU A 352 9.27 -0.74 17.07
N LYS A 353 9.53 -0.48 18.36
CA LYS A 353 10.41 -1.33 19.17
C LYS A 353 9.83 -2.73 19.35
N LEU A 354 8.53 -2.84 19.71
CA LEU A 354 7.87 -4.13 19.90
C LEU A 354 7.83 -4.96 18.60
N VAL A 355 7.55 -4.32 17.47
CA VAL A 355 7.59 -4.97 16.16
C VAL A 355 9.01 -5.45 15.85
N ARG A 356 10.05 -4.65 16.13
CA ARG A 356 11.46 -5.06 15.93
C ARG A 356 11.84 -6.26 16.80
N GLU A 357 11.45 -6.23 18.07
CA GLU A 357 11.67 -7.33 19.02
C GLU A 357 10.96 -8.60 18.53
N THR A 358 9.70 -8.48 18.11
CA THR A 358 8.91 -9.60 17.58
C THR A 358 9.55 -10.17 16.32
N ILE A 359 9.93 -9.33 15.35
CA ILE A 359 10.64 -9.78 14.15
C ILE A 359 11.88 -10.56 14.58
N LYS A 360 12.75 -9.98 15.41
CA LYS A 360 13.98 -10.62 15.90
C LYS A 360 13.72 -11.97 16.59
N GLU A 361 12.70 -12.05 17.44
CA GLU A 361 12.30 -13.27 18.16
C GLU A 361 11.87 -14.39 17.18
N LYS A 362 11.23 -14.07 16.04
CA LYS A 362 10.77 -15.06 15.05
C LYS A 362 11.89 -15.72 14.24
N GLY A 363 13.05 -15.07 14.11
CA GLY A 363 14.21 -15.61 13.42
C GLY A 363 14.08 -15.74 11.89
N CYS A 364 15.20 -16.11 11.25
CA CYS A 364 15.36 -16.23 9.79
C CYS A 364 14.27 -17.07 9.13
N SER A 365 13.83 -18.12 9.81
CA SER A 365 12.88 -19.10 9.28
C SER A 365 11.52 -18.48 8.94
N CYS A 366 11.17 -17.38 9.60
CA CYS A 366 9.98 -16.56 9.35
C CYS A 366 10.23 -15.40 8.36
N TRP A 367 11.44 -14.84 8.32
CA TRP A 367 11.75 -13.73 7.39
C TRP A 367 12.11 -14.21 5.98
N ALA A 368 12.41 -15.50 5.82
CA ALA A 368 12.72 -16.11 4.54
C ALA A 368 11.49 -16.09 3.62
N VAL A 369 11.58 -15.29 2.56
CA VAL A 369 10.51 -15.17 1.57
C VAL A 369 10.42 -16.45 0.75
N SER A 370 9.24 -17.08 0.72
CA SER A 370 9.02 -18.32 -0.01
C SER A 370 8.69 -18.10 -1.49
N THR A 371 8.17 -16.92 -1.83
CA THR A 371 7.76 -16.55 -3.18
C THR A 371 8.88 -15.91 -4.00
N ARG A 372 8.98 -16.33 -5.26
CA ARG A 372 9.85 -15.67 -6.24
C ARG A 372 9.22 -14.36 -6.70
N LEU A 373 10.06 -13.34 -6.86
CA LEU A 373 9.71 -12.09 -7.54
C LEU A 373 10.71 -11.85 -8.65
N THR A 374 10.24 -11.93 -9.88
CA THR A 374 10.98 -11.50 -11.05
C THR A 374 10.68 -10.02 -11.22
N VAL A 375 11.49 -9.17 -10.58
CA VAL A 375 11.48 -7.74 -10.90
C VAL A 375 12.00 -7.63 -12.33
N GLY A 376 11.20 -7.04 -13.23
CA GLY A 376 11.63 -6.81 -14.60
C GLY A 376 13.02 -6.18 -14.60
N ARG A 377 13.98 -6.87 -15.22
CA ARG A 377 15.39 -6.58 -15.56
C ARG A 377 16.18 -5.61 -14.66
N ASN A 378 17.47 -5.90 -14.45
CA ASN A 378 18.47 -4.91 -14.01
C ASN A 378 18.57 -3.79 -15.06
N TYR A 379 17.76 -2.74 -14.91
CA TYR A 379 17.85 -1.56 -15.75
C TYR A 379 18.99 -0.68 -15.27
N THR A 380 19.88 -0.33 -16.20
CA THR A 380 21.03 0.55 -15.93
C THR A 380 20.66 2.04 -15.90
N TYR A 381 19.37 2.37 -16.05
CA TYR A 381 18.86 3.74 -16.14
C TYR A 381 17.53 3.96 -15.41
N TYR A 382 17.40 5.13 -14.79
CA TYR A 382 16.23 5.68 -14.12
C TYR A 382 15.40 6.62 -15.03
N PRO A 383 14.12 6.89 -14.70
CA PRO A 383 13.21 7.60 -15.60
C PRO A 383 13.70 9.02 -15.90
N GLY A 384 14.14 9.76 -14.90
CA GLY A 384 14.66 11.11 -15.06
C GLY A 384 15.95 11.22 -15.89
N GLN A 385 16.62 10.11 -16.25
CA GLN A 385 17.81 10.16 -17.11
C GLN A 385 17.50 10.40 -18.59
N LYS A 386 16.33 9.95 -19.07
CA LYS A 386 15.87 10.26 -20.45
C LYS A 386 14.82 11.39 -20.50
N LEU A 387 14.28 11.79 -19.34
CA LEU A 387 13.33 12.90 -19.18
C LEU A 387 14.02 14.06 -18.47
N THR A 388 14.59 14.98 -19.25
CA THR A 388 15.20 16.20 -18.69
C THR A 388 14.12 17.14 -18.12
N ARG A 389 14.52 18.10 -17.28
CA ARG A 389 13.58 19.08 -16.72
C ARG A 389 12.90 19.91 -17.81
N GLU A 390 13.63 20.25 -18.86
CA GLU A 390 13.13 21.02 -20.01
C GLU A 390 12.06 20.21 -20.75
N LYS A 391 12.34 18.92 -21.01
CA LYS A 391 11.36 18.02 -21.64
C LYS A 391 10.14 17.83 -20.75
N TYR A 392 10.32 17.67 -19.44
CA TYR A 392 9.23 17.56 -18.47
C TYR A 392 8.32 18.81 -18.53
N CYS A 393 8.91 20.00 -18.45
CA CYS A 393 8.15 21.25 -18.45
C CYS A 393 7.44 21.52 -19.77
N LYS A 394 8.12 21.31 -20.91
CA LYS A 394 7.51 21.44 -22.24
C LYS A 394 6.32 20.50 -22.42
N ARG A 395 6.43 19.24 -21.99
CA ARG A 395 5.32 18.27 -22.11
C ARG A 395 4.18 18.58 -21.15
N LYS A 396 4.48 19.03 -19.92
CA LYS A 396 3.48 19.38 -18.91
C LYS A 396 2.58 20.53 -19.36
N PHE A 397 3.18 21.54 -19.98
CA PHE A 397 2.54 22.77 -20.46
C PHE A 397 2.38 22.79 -21.99
N ALA A 398 2.28 21.62 -22.64
CA ALA A 398 2.18 21.53 -24.10
C ALA A 398 0.92 22.21 -24.68
N HIS A 399 -0.08 22.52 -23.85
CA HIS A 399 -1.31 23.22 -24.23
C HIS A 399 -1.28 24.73 -23.95
N GLU A 400 -0.22 25.21 -23.29
CA GLU A 400 -0.05 26.63 -23.04
C GLU A 400 0.58 27.31 -24.25
N ASN A 401 0.01 28.43 -24.68
CA ASN A 401 0.58 29.26 -25.74
C ASN A 401 1.74 30.18 -25.25
N ARG A 402 2.24 29.93 -24.03
CA ARG A 402 3.31 30.70 -23.39
C ARG A 402 4.62 29.92 -23.41
N ALA A 403 5.74 30.61 -23.56
CA ALA A 403 7.04 30.01 -23.38
C ALA A 403 7.22 29.52 -21.93
N VAL A 404 7.75 28.30 -21.82
CA VAL A 404 7.98 27.61 -20.55
C VAL A 404 9.48 27.45 -20.36
N TYR A 405 10.01 27.93 -19.23
CA TYR A 405 11.40 27.72 -18.85
C TYR A 405 11.52 26.94 -17.54
N VAL A 406 12.70 26.38 -17.31
CA VAL A 406 13.04 25.66 -16.09
C VAL A 406 13.77 26.61 -15.15
N ASP A 407 13.32 26.73 -13.90
CA ASP A 407 14.10 27.42 -12.87
C ASP A 407 15.11 26.43 -12.24
N PRO A 408 16.43 26.66 -12.42
CA PRO A 408 17.47 25.75 -11.97
C PRO A 408 17.66 25.74 -10.44
N GLU A 409 17.17 26.73 -9.69
CA GLU A 409 17.36 26.83 -8.22
C GLU A 409 16.74 25.62 -7.47
N TYR A 410 15.79 24.96 -8.12
CA TYR A 410 15.06 23.81 -7.56
C TYR A 410 15.72 22.46 -7.88
N ALA A 411 16.75 22.44 -8.73
CA ALA A 411 17.38 21.19 -9.18
C ALA A 411 18.03 20.42 -8.01
N ASP A 412 18.75 21.12 -7.14
CA ASP A 412 19.47 20.53 -5.99
C ASP A 412 18.52 20.04 -4.89
N LYS A 413 17.34 20.66 -4.81
CA LYS A 413 16.24 20.25 -3.93
C LYS A 413 15.44 19.08 -4.52
N CYS A 414 15.92 18.48 -5.61
CA CYS A 414 15.25 17.45 -6.38
C CYS A 414 13.79 17.77 -6.71
N LYS A 415 13.60 18.98 -7.22
CA LYS A 415 12.35 19.49 -7.75
C LYS A 415 12.53 19.91 -9.22
N VAL A 416 11.42 20.00 -9.93
CA VAL A 416 11.31 20.64 -11.24
C VAL A 416 10.41 21.84 -11.07
N ALA A 417 10.95 23.02 -11.33
CA ALA A 417 10.19 24.26 -11.38
C ALA A 417 10.00 24.65 -12.84
N CYS A 418 8.76 24.55 -13.31
CA CYS A 418 8.35 24.89 -14.66
C CYS A 418 7.63 26.24 -14.60
N CYS A 419 8.25 27.28 -15.14
CA CYS A 419 7.75 28.64 -15.07
C CYS A 419 7.25 29.11 -16.43
N LEU A 420 6.08 29.75 -16.43
CA LEU A 420 5.58 30.45 -17.60
C LEU A 420 6.17 31.86 -17.65
N GLU A 421 6.62 32.30 -18.82
CA GLU A 421 7.12 33.67 -18.99
C GLU A 421 6.09 34.72 -18.55
N LYS A 422 6.56 35.79 -17.89
CA LYS A 422 5.73 36.92 -17.44
C LYS A 422 4.91 37.47 -18.60
N THR A 423 3.65 37.78 -18.34
CA THR A 423 2.84 38.62 -19.24
C THR A 423 2.86 40.05 -18.72
N ALA A 424 2.35 41.01 -19.51
CA ALA A 424 2.24 42.41 -19.09
C ALA A 424 1.30 42.61 -17.88
N VAL A 425 0.49 41.60 -17.52
CA VAL A 425 -0.59 41.69 -16.52
C VAL A 425 -0.33 40.79 -15.31
N GLU A 426 0.40 39.68 -15.47
CA GLU A 426 0.66 38.72 -14.38
C GLU A 426 2.17 38.43 -14.22
N GLY A 427 2.59 38.28 -12.96
CA GLY A 427 3.92 37.82 -12.60
C GLY A 427 4.26 36.42 -13.15
N PRO A 428 5.52 35.96 -12.99
CA PRO A 428 5.89 34.62 -13.43
C PRO A 428 5.16 33.61 -12.54
N SER A 429 4.39 32.72 -13.14
CA SER A 429 3.77 31.60 -12.43
C SER A 429 4.64 30.37 -12.61
N CYS A 430 5.16 29.85 -11.50
CA CYS A 430 6.01 28.66 -11.48
C CYS A 430 5.26 27.49 -10.86
N TYR A 431 5.17 26.41 -11.62
CA TYR A 431 4.73 25.12 -11.10
C TYR A 431 5.93 24.34 -10.58
N ILE A 432 5.87 23.93 -9.31
CA ILE A 432 6.94 23.17 -8.66
C ILE A 432 6.45 21.75 -8.37
N ALA A 433 7.14 20.74 -8.91
CA ALA A 433 6.91 19.32 -8.64
C ALA A 433 8.18 18.63 -8.14
N PRO A 434 8.06 17.47 -7.47
CA PRO A 434 9.20 16.57 -7.26
C PRO A 434 9.85 16.15 -8.59
N ALA A 435 11.18 16.15 -8.64
CA ALA A 435 11.95 15.67 -9.79
C ALA A 435 11.77 14.17 -9.97
N VAL A 436 11.64 13.73 -11.22
CA VAL A 436 11.55 12.31 -11.54
C VAL A 436 12.85 11.62 -11.13
N ASP A 437 12.76 10.44 -10.50
CA ASP A 437 13.95 9.73 -10.04
C ASP A 437 14.89 9.49 -11.24
N GLY A 438 16.17 9.83 -11.10
CA GLY A 438 17.18 9.82 -12.14
C GLY A 438 17.43 11.13 -12.87
N MET A 439 16.63 12.18 -12.64
CA MET A 439 16.93 13.51 -13.18
C MET A 439 18.27 13.98 -12.60
N SER A 440 19.13 14.59 -13.41
CA SER A 440 20.39 15.14 -12.92
C SER A 440 20.13 16.20 -11.84
N CYS A 441 21.04 16.32 -10.88
CA CYS A 441 21.13 17.46 -9.97
C CYS A 441 22.61 17.86 -9.88
N LYS A 442 23.02 18.73 -8.95
CA LYS A 442 24.40 19.21 -8.86
C LYS A 442 25.47 18.11 -8.90
N ASP A 443 26.66 18.46 -9.39
CA ASP A 443 27.89 17.67 -9.22
C ASP A 443 27.79 16.22 -9.74
N ASN A 444 27.22 15.99 -10.93
CA ASN A 444 27.00 14.66 -11.53
C ASN A 444 26.15 13.70 -10.68
N LYS A 445 25.39 14.24 -9.72
CA LYS A 445 24.42 13.49 -8.92
C LYS A 445 23.10 13.39 -9.66
N MET A 446 22.22 12.54 -9.13
CA MET A 446 20.85 12.42 -9.63
C MET A 446 19.86 12.41 -8.48
N CYS A 447 18.62 12.73 -8.79
CA CYS A 447 17.53 12.70 -7.82
C CYS A 447 17.07 11.27 -7.59
N LEU A 448 17.16 10.77 -6.36
CA LEU A 448 16.60 9.47 -5.98
C LEU A 448 15.82 9.62 -4.69
N GLY A 449 14.55 9.20 -4.70
CA GLY A 449 13.69 9.36 -3.53
C GLY A 449 13.55 10.81 -3.05
N GLY A 450 13.69 11.79 -3.95
CA GLY A 450 13.61 13.21 -3.64
C GLY A 450 14.87 13.82 -3.00
N LYS A 451 15.99 13.09 -2.99
CA LYS A 451 17.29 13.60 -2.53
C LYS A 451 18.28 13.61 -3.69
N CYS A 452 19.15 14.62 -3.72
CA CYS A 452 20.24 14.69 -4.68
C CYS A 452 21.38 13.81 -4.18
N THR A 453 21.57 12.65 -4.80
CA THR A 453 22.51 11.62 -4.35
C THR A 453 23.42 11.15 -5.47
N LEU A 454 24.56 10.56 -5.12
CA LEU A 454 25.39 9.87 -6.10
C LEU A 454 24.59 8.74 -6.77
N PRO A 455 24.83 8.45 -8.06
CA PRO A 455 24.23 7.31 -8.73
C PRO A 455 24.62 5.99 -8.03
N PRO A 456 23.67 5.06 -7.80
CA PRO A 456 23.96 3.74 -7.26
C PRO A 456 24.96 2.98 -8.14
N GLN A 457 25.79 2.15 -7.53
CA GLN A 457 26.76 1.32 -8.27
C GLN A 457 26.04 0.48 -9.33
N GLY A 458 26.50 0.56 -10.59
CA GLY A 458 25.87 -0.10 -11.74
C GLY A 458 24.88 0.75 -12.55
N SER A 459 24.48 1.93 -12.05
CA SER A 459 23.68 2.90 -12.83
C SER A 459 24.58 3.84 -13.64
N ARG A 460 24.20 4.17 -14.88
CA ARG A 460 24.98 5.10 -15.71
C ARG A 460 24.83 6.53 -15.17
N THR A 461 25.90 7.33 -15.16
CA THR A 461 25.87 8.74 -14.74
C THR A 461 25.07 9.61 -15.71
N PRO A 462 24.26 10.58 -15.24
CA PRO A 462 23.65 11.58 -16.12
C PRO A 462 24.74 12.41 -16.81
N GLY A 463 24.77 12.45 -18.16
CA GLY A 463 25.60 13.41 -18.90
C GLY A 463 26.71 12.88 -19.80
N LYS A 464 26.94 11.56 -19.90
CA LYS A 464 27.73 11.01 -21.03
C LYS A 464 26.80 10.70 -22.20
N THR A 465 26.58 11.70 -23.05
CA THR A 465 26.15 11.48 -24.43
C THR A 465 27.22 10.63 -25.13
N GLU A 466 26.90 9.39 -25.47
CA GLU A 466 27.62 8.66 -26.51
C GLU A 466 27.46 9.45 -27.81
N GLN A 467 28.56 9.96 -28.37
CA GLN A 467 28.59 10.29 -29.79
C GLN A 467 28.42 8.99 -30.57
N PRO A 468 27.57 8.96 -31.61
CA PRO A 468 27.36 7.75 -32.39
C PRO A 468 28.64 7.39 -33.14
N GLN A 469 29.04 6.11 -33.08
CA GLN A 469 29.84 5.47 -34.11
C GLN A 469 28.91 4.93 -35.20
#